data_AF-A0A7J8R481-F1
#
_entry.id   AF-A0A7J8R481-F1
#
_cell.length_a   1.000
_cell.length_b   1.000
_cell.length_c   1.000
_cell.angle_alpha   90.00
_cell.angle_beta   90.00
_cell.angle_gamma   90.00
#
_symmetry.space_group_name_H-M   'P 1'
#
loop_
_entity.id
_entity.type
_entity.pdbx_description
1 polymer ?
#
loop_
_entity_poly.entity_id
_entity_poly.type
_entity_poly.pdbx_seq_one_letter_code
_entity_poly.pdbx_strand_id
1 'polypeptide(L)'
;MKNYFRAKGIVDDAVKINTTSVFLINISLLWWRGRATDKRRCEIRTWQEFQCELKGQFYSHFVEKEARTKHEVEQRGVQKLSEAMTVAESMVKLGLRKDKLGSSKFEEMGVHKKNHN
;
A
#
# COMPACT_ATOMS: atom_id res chain seq x y z
N MET A 1 5.79 17.82 -5.97
CA MET A 1 5.82 19.28 -6.22
C MET A 1 7.11 19.88 -6.77
N LYS A 2 8.29 19.24 -6.68
CA LYS A 2 9.54 19.81 -7.22
C LYS A 2 9.45 20.22 -8.71
N ASN A 3 8.87 19.37 -9.56
CA ASN A 3 8.69 19.67 -10.99
C ASN A 3 7.69 20.81 -11.22
N TYR A 4 6.63 20.89 -10.42
CA TYR A 4 5.64 21.98 -10.48
C TYR A 4 6.29 23.33 -10.16
N PHE A 5 7.09 23.40 -9.08
CA PHE A 5 7.80 24.62 -8.73
C PHE A 5 8.80 25.04 -9.79
N ARG A 6 9.55 24.08 -10.35
CA ARG A 6 10.48 24.35 -11.45
C ARG A 6 9.76 24.91 -12.68
N ALA A 7 8.64 24.30 -13.08
CA ALA A 7 7.85 24.75 -14.23
C ALA A 7 7.18 26.12 -14.01
N LYS A 8 6.81 26.44 -12.77
CA LYS A 8 6.19 27.72 -12.38
C LYS A 8 7.20 28.79 -11.96
N GLY A 9 8.50 28.50 -11.95
CA GLY A 9 9.54 29.43 -11.49
C GLY A 9 9.44 29.79 -10.01
N ILE A 10 8.82 28.95 -9.18
CA ILE A 10 8.63 29.23 -7.75
C ILE A 10 9.92 28.87 -7.00
N VAL A 11 10.67 29.90 -6.60
CA VAL A 11 11.94 29.77 -5.87
C VAL A 11 11.79 30.11 -4.39
N ASP A 12 10.87 31.02 -4.04
CA ASP A 12 10.65 31.44 -2.66
C ASP A 12 10.06 30.31 -1.80
N ASP A 13 10.67 30.09 -0.63
CA ASP A 13 10.31 28.98 0.25
C ASP A 13 8.95 29.18 0.93
N ALA A 14 8.60 30.41 1.32
CA ALA A 14 7.29 30.69 1.88
C ALA A 14 6.17 30.43 0.85
N VAL A 15 6.39 30.80 -0.41
CA VAL A 15 5.46 30.50 -1.51
C VAL A 15 5.38 28.99 -1.75
N LYS A 16 6.49 28.23 -1.70
CA LYS A 16 6.45 26.76 -1.84
C LYS A 16 5.68 26.09 -0.71
N ILE A 17 5.89 26.53 0.53
CA ILE A 17 5.20 26.02 1.73
C ILE A 17 3.70 26.31 1.60
N ASN A 18 3.32 27.55 1.33
CA ASN A 18 1.92 27.94 1.18
C ASN A 18 1.27 27.16 0.03
N THR A 19 1.89 27.14 -1.14
CA THR A 19 1.37 26.39 -2.29
C THR A 19 1.18 24.91 -1.95
N THR A 20 2.16 24.26 -1.31
CA THR A 20 2.04 22.85 -0.95
C THR A 20 0.96 22.62 0.09
N SER A 21 0.78 23.54 1.03
CA SER A 21 -0.23 23.43 2.09
C SER A 21 -1.65 23.35 1.53
N VAL A 22 -1.92 24.01 0.40
CA VAL A 22 -3.21 23.95 -0.31
C VAL A 22 -3.49 22.56 -0.88
N PHE A 23 -2.44 21.79 -1.20
CA PHE A 23 -2.58 20.42 -1.73
C PHE A 23 -2.59 19.34 -0.63
N LEU A 24 -2.46 19.70 0.66
CA LEU A 24 -2.57 18.73 1.75
C LEU A 24 -4.03 18.30 1.94
N ILE A 25 -4.23 17.00 2.16
CA ILE A 25 -5.56 16.40 2.37
C ILE A 25 -5.58 15.52 3.64
N ASN A 26 -6.78 15.23 4.14
CA ASN A 26 -7.04 14.32 5.26
C ASN A 26 -6.17 14.62 6.49
N ILE A 27 -5.45 13.61 6.98
CA ILE A 27 -4.63 13.64 8.19
C ILE A 27 -3.45 14.61 8.03
N SER A 28 -2.90 14.75 6.82
CA SER A 28 -1.79 15.68 6.57
C SER A 28 -2.21 17.16 6.67
N LEU A 29 -3.45 17.48 6.28
CA LEU A 29 -3.98 18.84 6.45
C LEU A 29 -4.22 19.17 7.94
N LEU A 30 -4.78 18.23 8.71
CA LEU A 30 -5.00 18.41 10.15
C LEU A 30 -3.69 18.60 10.90
N TRP A 31 -2.69 17.78 10.59
CA TRP A 31 -1.34 17.92 11.13
C TRP A 31 -0.76 19.31 10.83
N TRP A 32 -0.85 19.77 9.56
CA TRP A 32 -0.31 21.07 9.16
C TRP A 32 -0.98 22.23 9.89
N ARG A 33 -2.30 22.21 10.07
CA ARG A 33 -3.03 23.24 10.84
C ARG A 33 -2.55 23.31 12.28
N GLY A 34 -2.42 22.16 12.94
CA GLY A 34 -1.85 22.10 14.29
C GLY A 34 -0.43 22.67 14.33
N ARG A 35 0.43 22.22 13.43
CA ARG A 35 1.84 22.62 13.38
C ARG A 35 2.05 24.11 13.07
N ALA A 36 1.23 24.70 12.20
CA ALA A 36 1.32 26.10 11.80
C ALA A 36 0.83 27.06 12.90
N THR A 37 -0.10 26.61 13.75
CA THR A 37 -0.60 27.41 14.89
C THR A 37 0.17 27.20 16.19
N ASP A 38 1.07 26.21 16.22
CA ASP A 38 1.82 25.85 17.42
C ASP A 38 2.91 26.89 17.72
N LYS A 39 2.56 27.84 18.60
CA LYS A 39 3.46 28.91 19.08
C LYS A 39 4.60 28.38 19.96
N ARG A 40 4.56 27.13 20.42
CA ARG A 40 5.62 26.53 21.25
C ARG A 40 6.76 25.97 20.40
N ARG A 41 6.52 25.75 19.11
CA ARG A 41 7.51 25.25 18.16
C ARG A 41 8.08 26.41 17.34
N CYS A 42 9.34 26.25 16.93
CA CYS A 42 9.96 27.18 16.00
C CYS A 42 9.17 27.26 14.68
N GLU A 43 9.15 28.43 14.07
CA GLU A 43 8.55 28.65 12.76
C GLU A 43 9.29 27.83 11.69
N ILE A 44 8.54 27.19 10.79
CA ILE A 44 9.11 26.52 9.62
C ILE A 44 9.38 27.59 8.57
N ARG A 45 10.65 27.93 8.36
CA ARG A 45 11.06 29.05 7.49
C ARG A 45 11.54 28.60 6.13
N THR A 46 12.05 27.38 6.07
CA THR A 46 12.60 26.82 4.84
C THR A 46 11.73 25.71 4.29
N TRP A 47 11.77 25.57 2.98
CA TRP A 47 11.12 24.46 2.29
C TRP A 47 11.69 23.12 2.77
N GLN A 48 12.99 23.06 3.10
CA GLN A 48 13.63 21.85 3.60
C GLN A 48 13.09 21.43 4.97
N GLU A 49 12.94 22.34 5.92
CA GLU A 49 12.34 22.05 7.24
C GLU A 49 10.92 21.53 7.09
N PHE A 50 10.11 22.16 6.24
CA PHE A 50 8.76 21.69 5.93
C PHE A 50 8.77 20.25 5.42
N GLN A 51 9.66 19.94 4.47
CA GLN A 51 9.79 18.58 3.94
C GLN A 51 10.26 17.57 5.00
N CYS A 52 11.20 17.96 5.87
CA CYS A 52 11.72 17.10 6.92
C CYS A 52 10.65 16.78 7.97
N GLU A 53 9.88 17.77 8.43
CA GLU A 53 8.81 17.54 9.40
C GLU A 53 7.64 16.76 8.79
N LEU A 54 7.23 17.10 7.58
CA LEU A 54 6.17 16.38 6.87
C LEU A 54 6.57 14.90 6.66
N LYS A 55 7.82 14.65 6.27
CA LYS A 55 8.33 13.27 6.20
C LYS A 55 8.45 12.65 7.58
N GLY A 56 8.99 13.32 8.59
CA GLY A 56 9.10 12.76 9.94
C GLY A 56 7.75 12.25 10.48
N GLN A 57 6.66 12.95 10.15
CA GLN A 57 5.32 12.61 10.62
C GLN A 57 4.68 11.44 9.86
N PHE A 58 4.90 11.36 8.55
CA PHE A 58 4.19 10.37 7.72
C PHE A 58 5.09 9.22 7.23
N TYR A 59 6.40 9.42 7.16
CA TYR A 59 7.33 8.48 6.52
C TYR A 59 7.72 7.31 7.42
N SER A 60 7.89 7.48 8.75
CA SER A 60 8.20 6.34 9.65
C SER A 60 7.03 5.37 9.73
N HIS A 61 5.83 5.90 9.99
CA HIS A 61 4.62 5.08 10.06
C HIS A 61 4.26 4.43 8.72
N PHE A 62 4.50 5.11 7.58
CA PHE A 62 4.19 4.56 6.28
C PHE A 62 5.17 3.46 5.84
N VAL A 63 6.47 3.65 6.04
CA VAL A 63 7.50 2.67 5.66
C VAL A 63 7.37 1.40 6.50
N GLU A 64 7.16 1.51 7.82
CA GLU A 64 6.94 0.35 8.69
C GLU A 64 5.66 -0.41 8.32
N LYS A 65 4.59 0.31 8.01
CA LYS A 65 3.33 -0.30 7.58
C LYS A 65 3.50 -1.05 6.26
N GLU A 66 4.18 -0.45 5.29
CA GLU A 66 4.47 -1.07 4.00
C GLU A 66 5.35 -2.33 4.16
N ALA A 67 6.40 -2.24 4.98
CA ALA A 67 7.29 -3.37 5.28
C ALA A 67 6.53 -4.53 5.96
N ARG A 68 5.67 -4.22 6.93
CA ARG A 68 4.83 -5.21 7.61
C ARG A 68 3.88 -5.91 6.64
N THR A 69 3.15 -5.14 5.82
CA THR A 69 2.21 -5.73 4.86
C THR A 69 2.92 -6.61 3.83
N LYS A 70 4.09 -6.19 3.33
CA LYS A 70 4.89 -7.02 2.42
C LYS A 70 5.33 -8.32 3.08
N HIS A 71 5.86 -8.24 4.31
CA HIS A 71 6.28 -9.41 5.07
C HIS A 71 5.11 -10.37 5.36
N GLU A 72 3.93 -9.87 5.72
CA GLU A 72 2.73 -10.68 5.95
C GLU A 72 2.28 -11.43 4.69
N VAL A 73 2.31 -10.76 3.54
CA VAL A 73 1.96 -11.38 2.24
C VAL A 73 2.96 -12.48 1.89
N GLU A 74 4.25 -12.23 2.08
CA GLU A 74 5.32 -13.19 1.81
C GLU A 74 5.23 -14.41 2.72
N GLN A 75 5.10 -14.20 4.03
CA GLN A 75 4.94 -15.29 5.02
C GLN A 75 3.69 -16.13 4.75
N ARG A 76 2.58 -15.49 4.36
CA ARG A 76 1.37 -16.22 3.97
C ARG A 76 1.57 -17.09 2.74
N GLY A 77 2.37 -16.63 1.77
CA GLY A 77 2.77 -17.43 0.61
C GLY A 77 3.60 -18.64 1.01
N VAL A 78 4.61 -18.43 1.86
CA VAL A 78 5.48 -19.49 2.39
C VAL A 78 4.70 -20.55 3.16
N GLN A 79 3.77 -20.15 4.04
CA GLN A 79 2.93 -21.08 4.81
C GLN A 79 2.06 -21.97 3.90
N LYS A 80 1.41 -21.38 2.90
CA LYS A 80 0.60 -22.15 1.94
C LYS A 80 1.42 -23.18 1.17
N LEU A 81 2.67 -22.84 0.83
CA LEU A 81 3.57 -23.77 0.13
C LEU A 81 4.02 -24.91 1.05
N SER A 82 4.34 -24.63 2.32
CA SER A 82 4.71 -25.71 3.25
C SER A 82 3.54 -26.65 3.57
N GLU A 83 2.33 -26.10 3.69
CA GLU A 83 1.10 -26.90 3.84
C GLU A 83 0.90 -27.84 2.66
N ALA A 84 0.97 -27.33 1.42
CA ALA A 84 0.81 -28.14 0.22
C ALA A 84 1.89 -29.24 0.10
N MET A 85 3.14 -28.92 0.46
CA MET A 85 4.24 -29.88 0.45
C MET A 85 4.04 -31.00 1.48
N THR A 86 3.60 -30.65 2.69
CA THR A 86 3.26 -31.62 3.75
C THR A 86 2.14 -32.57 3.30
N VAL A 87 1.11 -32.04 2.62
CA VAL A 87 0.03 -32.86 2.05
C VAL A 87 0.58 -33.81 0.99
N ALA A 88 1.41 -33.32 0.06
CA ALA A 88 1.99 -34.13 -1.00
C ALA A 88 2.88 -35.27 -0.44
N GLU A 89 3.71 -34.99 0.56
CA GLU A 89 4.53 -36.00 1.23
C GLU A 89 3.69 -37.10 1.89
N SER A 90 2.60 -36.71 2.58
CA SER A 90 1.65 -37.66 3.15
C SER A 90 0.98 -38.53 2.08
N MET A 91 0.59 -37.93 0.94
CA MET A 91 -0.01 -38.66 -0.18
C MET A 91 0.96 -39.67 -0.82
N VAL A 92 2.24 -39.31 -0.96
CA VAL A 92 3.30 -40.21 -1.42
C VAL A 92 3.48 -41.36 -0.44
N LYS A 93 3.52 -41.06 0.87
CA LYS A 93 3.65 -42.06 1.93
C LYS A 93 2.48 -43.05 1.99
N LEU A 94 1.28 -42.60 1.64
CA LEU A 94 0.07 -43.43 1.57
C LEU A 94 -0.08 -44.19 0.24
N GLY A 95 0.86 -44.06 -0.69
CA GLY A 95 0.87 -44.80 -1.94
C GLY A 95 -0.32 -44.50 -2.88
N LEU A 96 -0.92 -43.30 -2.76
CA LEU A 96 -2.04 -42.89 -3.62
C LEU A 96 -1.55 -42.78 -5.07
N ARG A 97 -1.92 -43.76 -5.91
CA ARG A 97 -1.58 -43.77 -7.34
C ARG A 97 -2.35 -42.67 -8.11
N LYS A 98 -1.68 -42.16 -9.15
CA LYS A 98 -2.07 -41.03 -10.03
C LYS A 98 -3.48 -41.14 -10.64
N ASP A 99 -4.04 -42.33 -10.74
CA ASP A 99 -5.33 -42.67 -11.34
C ASP A 99 -6.55 -42.12 -10.59
N LYS A 100 -6.40 -41.62 -9.35
CA LYS A 100 -7.50 -40.93 -8.63
C LYS A 100 -7.53 -39.41 -8.79
N LEU A 101 -6.55 -38.78 -9.45
CA LEU A 101 -6.50 -37.31 -9.58
C LEU A 101 -7.25 -36.76 -10.81
N GLY A 102 -7.71 -37.65 -11.70
CA GLY A 102 -8.42 -37.29 -12.93
C GLY A 102 -9.91 -37.59 -12.90
N SER A 103 -10.65 -37.18 -11.87
CA SER A 103 -12.13 -37.18 -11.93
C SER A 103 -12.75 -36.35 -10.79
N SER A 104 -12.62 -35.03 -10.87
CA SER A 104 -13.72 -34.16 -10.43
C SER A 104 -14.15 -33.36 -11.65
N LYS A 105 -15.19 -33.88 -12.31
CA LYS A 105 -16.02 -33.14 -13.26
C LYS A 105 -16.32 -31.76 -12.69
N PHE A 106 -15.83 -30.71 -13.33
CA PHE A 106 -16.54 -29.44 -13.35
C PHE A 106 -17.73 -29.64 -14.29
N GLU A 107 -18.90 -30.01 -13.76
CA GLU A 107 -20.16 -29.98 -14.49
C GLU A 107 -20.87 -28.64 -14.23
N GLU A 108 -20.94 -27.87 -15.31
CA GLU A 108 -21.99 -26.92 -15.76
C GLU A 108 -22.72 -26.04 -14.73
N MET A 109 -22.46 -24.72 -14.80
CA MET A 109 -23.54 -23.74 -14.77
C MET A 109 -23.92 -23.39 -16.21
N GLY A 110 -25.00 -24.01 -16.68
CA GLY A 110 -25.57 -23.79 -18.00
C GLY A 110 -26.00 -22.33 -18.20
N VAL A 111 -25.44 -21.70 -19.23
CA VAL A 111 -26.01 -20.49 -19.83
C VAL A 111 -27.16 -20.93 -20.74
N HIS A 112 -28.37 -20.92 -20.21
CA HIS A 112 -29.56 -21.14 -21.02
C HIS A 112 -29.96 -19.84 -21.71
N LYS A 113 -29.47 -19.67 -22.95
CA LYS A 113 -29.90 -18.63 -23.87
C LYS A 113 -31.27 -19.02 -24.43
N LYS A 114 -32.35 -18.45 -23.90
CA LYS A 114 -33.68 -18.51 -24.52
C LYS A 114 -33.83 -17.35 -25.51
N ASN A 115 -33.83 -17.70 -26.80
CA ASN A 115 -34.45 -16.93 -27.86
C ASN A 115 -35.71 -17.68 -28.33
N HIS A 116 -36.60 -16.96 -29.03
CA HIS A 116 -37.97 -17.26 -29.48
C HIS A 116 -39.01 -16.77 -28.45
N ASN A 117 -39.83 -15.75 -28.73
CA ASN A 117 -40.50 -15.36 -29.98
C ASN A 117 -40.43 -13.83 -30.20
#